data_AF-A0A916TVI3-F1
#
_entry.id   AF-A0A916TVI3-F1
#
_cell.length_a   1.000
_cell.length_b   1.000
_cell.length_c   1.000
_cell.angle_alpha   90.00
_cell.angle_beta   90.00
_cell.angle_gamma   90.00
#
_symmetry.space_group_name_H-M   'P 1'
#
loop_
_entity.id
_entity.type
_entity.pdbx_description
1 polymer ?
#
loop_
_entity_poly.entity_id
_entity_poly.type
_entity_poly.pdbx_seq_one_letter_code
_entity_poly.pdbx_strand_id
1 'polypeptide(L)'
;MGGVLLRHLFALGALAALLFLKLRREALILAGTVIGGWLANSLVKLSVGRERPAIVPHLTEAGGNSFPSGHSFNSAVVYIAIALAFAAMSSRRPVRWTIVGGGLVLTWAISISRVWLGVHFPSDVIAGWLSGAGWAFLAALLLDRPAREAAKRLAEADSEHIAVE
;
A
#
# COMPACT_ATOMS: atom_id res chain seq x y z
N MET A 1 -2.25 11.92 14.12
CA MET A 1 -0.87 12.06 13.58
C MET A 1 -0.71 11.42 12.19
N GLY A 2 -1.26 10.23 11.89
CA GLY A 2 -1.41 9.78 10.49
C GLY A 2 -2.64 10.40 9.81
N GLY A 3 -2.59 11.68 9.45
CA GLY A 3 -3.74 12.39 8.88
C GLY A 3 -4.16 11.83 7.52
N VAL A 4 -5.46 11.64 7.33
CA VAL A 4 -6.06 11.21 6.05
C VAL A 4 -5.54 12.07 4.91
N LEU A 5 -5.47 13.39 5.10
CA LEU A 5 -4.93 14.35 4.13
C LEU A 5 -3.52 13.99 3.67
N LEU A 6 -2.59 13.77 4.61
CA LEU A 6 -1.18 13.47 4.29
C LEU A 6 -1.07 12.23 3.40
N ARG A 7 -1.81 11.17 3.72
CA ARG A 7 -1.84 9.96 2.90
C ARG A 7 -2.28 10.24 1.46
N HIS A 8 -3.29 11.09 1.26
CA HIS A 8 -3.77 11.44 -0.07
C HIS A 8 -2.75 12.29 -0.82
N LEU A 9 -2.10 13.25 -0.15
CA LEU A 9 -1.02 14.04 -0.75
C LEU A 9 0.14 13.15 -1.22
N PHE A 10 0.56 12.18 -0.40
CA PHE A 10 1.59 11.21 -0.80
C PHE A 10 1.15 10.34 -1.97
N ALA A 11 -0.09 9.86 -1.98
CA ALA A 11 -0.63 9.08 -3.09
C ALA A 11 -0.66 9.89 -4.39
N LEU A 12 -1.18 11.12 -4.34
CA LEU A 12 -1.24 12.02 -5.51
C LEU A 12 0.16 12.42 -5.99
N GLY A 13 1.08 12.74 -5.06
CA GLY A 13 2.47 13.05 -5.39
C GLY A 13 3.18 11.87 -6.06
N ALA A 14 2.98 10.65 -5.55
CA ALA A 14 3.52 9.44 -6.17
C ALA A 14 2.93 9.18 -7.56
N LEU A 15 1.61 9.34 -7.73
CA LEU A 15 0.97 9.23 -9.04
C LEU A 15 1.51 10.27 -10.03
N ALA A 16 1.62 11.53 -9.60
CA ALA A 16 2.18 12.60 -10.42
C ALA A 16 3.63 12.30 -10.83
N ALA A 17 4.45 11.83 -9.88
CA ALA A 17 5.83 11.43 -10.16
C ALA A 17 5.92 10.28 -11.17
N LEU A 18 5.12 9.22 -11.00
CA LEU A 18 5.09 8.09 -11.95
C LEU A 18 4.64 8.53 -13.35
N LEU A 19 3.62 9.39 -13.44
CA LEU A 19 3.15 9.93 -14.72
C LEU A 19 4.20 10.85 -15.37
N PHE A 20 4.87 11.69 -14.59
CA PHE A 20 5.97 12.54 -15.07
C PHE A 20 7.13 11.71 -15.63
N LEU A 21 7.43 10.57 -14.99
CA LEU A 21 8.42 9.60 -15.44
C LEU A 21 7.92 8.67 -16.57
N LYS A 22 6.72 8.92 -17.11
CA LYS A 22 6.07 8.13 -18.17
C LYS A 22 5.78 6.66 -17.79
N LEU A 23 5.80 6.34 -16.49
CA LEU A 23 5.48 5.03 -15.91
C LEU A 23 3.96 4.88 -15.73
N ARG A 24 3.22 4.92 -16.85
CA ARG A 24 1.74 4.92 -16.85
C ARG A 24 1.15 3.64 -16.27
N ARG A 25 1.77 2.50 -16.54
CA ARG A 25 1.33 1.20 -16.04
C ARG A 25 1.40 1.21 -14.51
N GLU A 26 2.54 1.58 -13.96
CA GLU A 26 2.82 1.66 -12.52
C GLU A 26 1.87 2.64 -11.83
N ALA A 27 1.59 3.79 -12.45
CA ALA A 27 0.61 4.76 -11.96
C ALA A 27 -0.81 4.19 -11.89
N LEU A 28 -1.28 3.54 -12.97
CA LEU A 28 -2.60 2.90 -12.99
C LEU A 28 -2.72 1.82 -11.93
N ILE A 29 -1.66 1.05 -11.71
CA ILE A 29 -1.68 0.00 -10.71
C ILE A 29 -1.67 0.58 -9.31
N LEU A 30 -0.85 1.58 -9.03
CA LEU A 30 -0.86 2.26 -7.74
C LEU A 30 -2.27 2.81 -7.46
N ALA A 31 -2.90 3.47 -8.43
CA ALA A 31 -4.26 3.97 -8.31
C ALA A 31 -5.26 2.83 -8.02
N GLY A 32 -5.22 1.75 -8.82
CA GLY A 32 -6.09 0.59 -8.64
C GLY A 32 -5.89 -0.11 -7.29
N THR A 33 -4.65 -0.20 -6.81
CA THR A 33 -4.29 -0.78 -5.52
C THR A 33 -4.89 0.03 -4.37
N VAL A 34 -4.78 1.36 -4.43
CA VAL A 34 -5.31 2.26 -3.41
C VAL A 34 -6.84 2.27 -3.41
N ILE A 35 -7.48 2.40 -4.59
CA ILE A 35 -8.94 2.39 -4.72
C ILE A 35 -9.50 1.03 -4.30
N GLY A 36 -8.94 -0.06 -4.82
CA GLY A 36 -9.35 -1.43 -4.48
C GLY A 36 -9.16 -1.74 -3.00
N GLY A 37 -8.05 -1.29 -2.39
CA GLY A 37 -7.81 -1.45 -0.96
C GLY A 37 -8.84 -0.69 -0.12
N TRP A 38 -9.15 0.56 -0.49
CA TRP A 38 -10.18 1.34 0.20
C TRP A 38 -11.55 0.66 0.15
N LEU A 39 -11.94 0.14 -1.02
CA LEU A 39 -13.18 -0.64 -1.20
C LEU A 39 -13.16 -1.90 -0.35
N ALA A 40 -12.09 -2.70 -0.41
CA ALA A 40 -11.95 -3.94 0.35
C ALA A 40 -12.09 -3.69 1.86
N ASN A 41 -11.37 -2.69 2.40
CA ASN A 41 -11.48 -2.32 3.80
C ASN A 41 -12.91 -1.91 4.17
N SER A 42 -13.59 -1.15 3.30
CA SER A 42 -14.95 -0.68 3.54
C SER A 42 -15.96 -1.83 3.55
N LEU A 43 -15.81 -2.80 2.65
CA LEU A 43 -16.64 -4.00 2.60
C LEU A 43 -16.49 -4.85 3.87
N VAL A 44 -15.26 -5.18 4.27
CA VAL A 44 -15.02 -5.95 5.51
C VAL A 44 -15.61 -5.21 6.72
N LYS A 45 -15.48 -3.88 6.74
CA LYS A 45 -15.99 -3.05 7.82
C LYS A 45 -17.52 -3.10 7.94
N LEU A 46 -18.22 -3.11 6.82
CA LEU A 46 -19.68 -3.27 6.78
C LEU A 46 -20.10 -4.70 7.19
N SER A 47 -19.33 -5.71 6.79
CA SER A 47 -19.63 -7.10 7.12
C SER A 47 -19.44 -7.44 8.61
N VAL A 48 -18.42 -6.87 9.27
CA VAL A 48 -18.08 -7.25 10.66
C VAL A 48 -18.87 -6.45 11.70
N GLY A 49 -19.22 -5.19 11.42
CA GLY A 49 -20.12 -4.44 12.32
C GLY A 49 -19.58 -4.11 13.71
N ARG A 50 -18.27 -4.31 13.98
CA ARG A 50 -17.71 -4.19 15.34
C ARG A 50 -17.77 -2.76 15.88
N GLU A 51 -18.24 -2.59 17.11
CA GLU A 51 -18.24 -1.30 17.82
C GLU A 51 -16.83 -0.87 18.27
N ARG A 52 -16.65 0.43 18.53
CA ARG A 52 -15.37 1.02 18.99
C ARG A 52 -15.17 0.85 20.49
N PRO A 53 -13.91 0.88 20.99
CA PRO A 53 -13.65 0.86 22.41
C PRO A 53 -14.31 2.05 23.11
N ALA A 54 -15.09 1.79 24.17
CA ALA A 54 -15.63 2.83 25.05
C ALA A 54 -14.92 2.91 26.42
N ILE A 55 -13.83 2.15 26.57
CA ILE A 55 -13.09 1.98 27.84
C ILE A 55 -12.33 3.26 28.22
N VAL A 56 -11.96 4.07 27.23
CA VAL A 56 -11.25 5.34 27.42
C VAL A 56 -11.89 6.44 26.57
N PRO A 57 -11.86 7.71 27.01
CA PRO A 57 -12.26 8.82 26.17
C PRO A 57 -11.45 8.87 24.88
N HIS A 58 -12.14 9.07 23.76
CA HIS A 58 -11.50 9.19 22.46
C HIS A 58 -10.75 10.52 22.37
N LEU A 59 -9.45 10.46 22.02
CA LEU A 59 -8.61 11.66 21.83
C LEU A 59 -8.80 12.31 20.44
N THR A 60 -9.66 11.73 19.61
CA THR A 60 -10.00 12.23 18.26
C THR A 60 -11.35 11.66 17.85
N GLU A 61 -12.14 12.42 17.09
CA GLU A 61 -13.42 11.92 16.56
C GLU A 61 -13.21 10.74 15.61
N ALA A 62 -14.04 9.72 15.77
CA ALA A 62 -13.98 8.53 14.92
C ALA A 62 -15.37 7.91 14.79
N GLY A 63 -16.00 8.09 13.63
CA GLY A 63 -17.28 7.48 13.29
C GLY A 63 -17.18 6.05 12.76
N GLY A 64 -18.33 5.37 12.73
CA GLY A 64 -18.53 4.03 12.17
C GLY A 64 -17.78 2.91 12.92
N ASN A 65 -17.81 1.72 12.32
CA ASN A 65 -17.28 0.49 12.94
C ASN A 65 -15.77 0.57 13.25
N SER A 66 -15.28 -0.29 14.14
CA SER A 66 -13.88 -0.33 14.58
C SER A 66 -13.02 -1.27 13.74
N PHE A 67 -13.57 -2.41 13.32
CA PHE A 67 -12.82 -3.45 12.62
C PHE A 67 -13.06 -3.44 11.10
N PRO A 68 -12.01 -3.64 10.29
CA PRO A 68 -10.59 -3.45 10.63
C PRO A 68 -10.27 -1.95 10.72
N SER A 69 -9.12 -1.60 11.29
CA SER A 69 -8.72 -0.19 11.36
C SER A 69 -8.42 0.36 9.96
N GLY A 70 -9.27 1.26 9.48
CA GLY A 70 -9.09 1.90 8.17
C GLY A 70 -7.86 2.82 8.10
N HIS A 71 -7.35 3.33 9.22
CA HIS A 71 -6.07 4.06 9.22
C HIS A 71 -4.90 3.10 9.05
N SER A 72 -4.90 1.97 9.77
CA SER A 72 -3.87 0.93 9.65
C SER A 72 -3.86 0.31 8.25
N PHE A 73 -5.02 -0.14 7.77
CA PHE A 73 -5.15 -0.76 6.45
C PHE A 73 -4.72 0.18 5.32
N ASN A 74 -5.34 1.35 5.23
CA ASN A 74 -5.09 2.22 4.09
C ASN A 74 -3.69 2.86 4.14
N SER A 75 -3.11 3.11 5.32
CA SER A 75 -1.72 3.57 5.40
C SER A 75 -0.76 2.49 4.93
N ALA A 76 -0.95 1.24 5.35
CA ALA A 76 -0.18 0.10 4.86
C ALA A 76 -0.28 -0.02 3.34
N VAL A 77 -1.50 -0.02 2.78
CA VAL A 77 -1.70 -0.06 1.32
C VAL A 77 -0.95 1.05 0.60
N VAL A 78 -1.16 2.32 0.98
CA VAL A 78 -0.61 3.46 0.23
C VAL A 78 0.92 3.51 0.36
N TYR A 79 1.46 3.52 1.57
CA TYR A 79 2.88 3.77 1.75
C TYR A 79 3.73 2.56 1.35
N ILE A 80 3.27 1.32 1.56
CA ILE A 80 4.00 0.13 1.11
C ILE A 80 3.91 0.00 -0.41
N ALA A 81 2.77 0.28 -1.05
CA ALA A 81 2.68 0.25 -2.51
C ALA A 81 3.58 1.30 -3.17
N ILE A 82 3.63 2.53 -2.62
CA ILE A 82 4.60 3.55 -3.05
C ILE A 82 6.02 3.04 -2.85
N ALA A 83 6.36 2.52 -1.67
CA ALA A 83 7.69 2.00 -1.38
C ALA A 83 8.10 0.88 -2.36
N LEU A 84 7.20 -0.05 -2.69
CA LEU A 84 7.43 -1.12 -3.64
C LEU A 84 7.63 -0.59 -5.07
N ALA A 85 6.81 0.36 -5.52
CA ALA A 85 6.92 0.97 -6.84
C ALA A 85 8.28 1.67 -7.03
N PHE A 86 8.70 2.49 -6.07
CA PHE A 86 9.97 3.20 -6.16
C PHE A 86 11.18 2.31 -5.86
N ALA A 87 11.04 1.28 -5.01
CA ALA A 87 12.09 0.29 -4.81
C ALA A 87 12.37 -0.52 -6.09
N ALA A 88 11.35 -0.80 -6.92
CA ALA A 88 11.54 -1.50 -8.19
C ALA A 88 12.42 -0.72 -9.19
N MET A 89 12.53 0.61 -9.03
CA MET A 89 13.35 1.46 -9.90
C MET A 89 14.84 1.45 -9.56
N SER A 90 15.22 0.94 -8.38
CA SER A 90 16.62 0.89 -7.95
C SER A 90 17.23 -0.49 -8.17
N SER A 91 18.40 -0.55 -8.80
CA SER A 91 19.19 -1.79 -8.93
C SER A 91 19.92 -2.16 -7.63
N ARG A 92 20.08 -1.22 -6.70
CA ARG A 92 20.86 -1.41 -5.47
C ARG A 92 20.00 -2.05 -4.38
N ARG A 93 20.29 -3.31 -4.02
CA ARG A 93 19.58 -4.03 -2.96
C ARG A 93 19.43 -3.22 -1.66
N PRO A 94 20.48 -2.56 -1.11
CA PRO A 94 20.33 -1.81 0.14
C PRO A 94 19.27 -0.71 0.06
N VAL A 95 19.20 0.01 -1.07
CA VAL A 95 18.20 1.08 -1.28
C VAL A 95 16.78 0.51 -1.25
N ARG A 96 16.58 -0.63 -1.91
CA ARG A 96 15.28 -1.32 -1.93
C ARG A 96 14.82 -1.72 -0.52
N TRP A 97 15.72 -2.34 0.25
CA TRP A 97 15.45 -2.75 1.62
C TRP A 97 15.14 -1.55 2.52
N THR A 98 15.90 -0.46 2.39
CA THR A 98 15.65 0.76 3.17
C THR A 98 14.31 1.39 2.86
N ILE A 99 13.92 1.49 1.58
CA ILE A 99 12.65 2.08 1.17
C ILE A 99 11.46 1.23 1.67
N VAL A 100 11.50 -0.08 1.44
CA VAL A 100 10.42 -0.99 1.86
C VAL A 100 10.36 -1.11 3.38
N GLY A 101 11.50 -1.27 4.05
CA GLY A 101 11.60 -1.32 5.51
C GLY A 101 11.11 -0.01 6.15
N GLY A 102 11.48 1.14 5.60
CA GLY A 102 10.99 2.45 6.04
C GLY A 102 9.47 2.57 5.91
N GLY A 103 8.89 2.12 4.80
CA GLY A 103 7.44 2.08 4.60
C GLY A 103 6.71 1.18 5.62
N LEU A 104 7.28 0.01 5.93
CA LEU A 104 6.74 -0.91 6.95
C LEU A 104 6.78 -0.28 8.35
N VAL A 105 7.92 0.29 8.75
CA VAL A 105 8.08 0.93 10.05
C VAL A 105 7.15 2.14 10.20
N LEU A 106 7.08 3.00 9.18
CA LEU A 106 6.21 4.17 9.16
C LEU A 106 4.74 3.77 9.35
N THR A 107 4.27 2.79 8.58
CA THR A 107 2.87 2.35 8.62
C THR A 107 2.53 1.65 9.92
N TRP A 108 3.49 0.93 10.51
CA TRP A 108 3.34 0.33 11.83
C TRP A 108 3.24 1.39 12.94
N ALA A 109 4.08 2.43 12.89
CA ALA A 109 4.00 3.56 13.82
C ALA A 109 2.66 4.31 13.72
N ILE A 110 2.18 4.55 12.49
CA ILE A 110 0.84 5.13 12.26
C ILE A 110 -0.25 4.22 12.85
N SER A 111 -0.12 2.91 12.69
CA SER A 111 -1.08 1.91 13.18
C SER A 111 -1.15 1.92 14.71
N ILE A 112 0.00 1.88 15.39
CA ILE A 112 0.09 1.95 16.85
C ILE A 112 -0.58 3.22 17.38
N SER A 113 -0.41 4.37 16.71
CA SER A 113 -1.02 5.63 17.14
C SER A 113 -2.55 5.55 17.31
N ARG A 114 -3.23 4.62 16.63
CA ARG A 114 -4.68 4.46 16.74
C ARG A 114 -5.11 3.79 18.04
N VAL A 115 -4.27 2.91 18.59
CA VAL A 115 -4.51 2.33 19.92
C VAL A 115 -4.34 3.42 20.98
N TRP A 116 -3.26 4.21 20.89
CA TRP A 116 -3.00 5.31 21.82
C TRP A 116 -4.10 6.37 21.84
N LEU A 117 -4.74 6.64 20.70
CA LEU A 117 -5.86 7.57 20.60
C LEU A 117 -7.18 7.00 21.14
N GLY A 118 -7.21 5.74 21.57
CA GLY A 118 -8.39 5.07 22.15
C GLY A 118 -9.44 4.64 21.12
N VAL A 119 -9.22 4.83 19.82
CA VAL A 119 -10.27 4.66 18.79
C VAL A 119 -10.40 3.24 18.22
N HIS A 120 -9.45 2.36 18.49
CA HIS A 120 -9.38 1.01 17.93
C HIS A 120 -8.78 0.03 18.93
N PHE A 121 -9.25 -1.22 18.91
CA PHE A 121 -8.61 -2.30 19.65
C PHE A 121 -7.27 -2.68 18.98
N PRO A 122 -6.29 -3.19 19.75
CA PRO A 122 -5.04 -3.70 19.17
C PRO A 122 -5.25 -4.72 18.04
N SER A 123 -6.28 -5.58 18.17
CA SER A 123 -6.66 -6.54 17.13
C SER A 123 -7.08 -5.87 15.81
N ASP A 124 -7.81 -4.75 15.87
CA ASP A 124 -8.29 -4.04 14.67
C ASP A 124 -7.11 -3.43 13.89
N VAL A 125 -6.10 -2.98 14.65
CA VAL A 125 -4.88 -2.37 14.16
C VAL A 125 -3.97 -3.41 13.52
N ILE A 126 -3.74 -4.54 14.19
CA ILE A 126 -2.95 -5.66 13.67
C ILE A 126 -3.59 -6.23 12.40
N ALA A 127 -4.89 -6.54 12.46
CA ALA A 127 -5.61 -7.10 11.31
C ALA A 127 -5.62 -6.11 10.14
N GLY A 128 -5.87 -4.83 10.40
CA GLY A 128 -5.83 -3.78 9.38
C GLY A 128 -4.45 -3.67 8.73
N TRP A 129 -3.38 -3.59 9.53
CA TRP A 129 -2.02 -3.44 9.02
C TRP A 129 -1.57 -4.66 8.21
N LEU A 130 -1.77 -5.88 8.72
CA LEU A 130 -1.40 -7.11 8.02
C LEU A 130 -2.18 -7.26 6.71
N SER A 131 -3.49 -7.03 6.73
CA SER A 131 -4.32 -7.13 5.53
C SER A 131 -3.94 -6.07 4.49
N GLY A 132 -3.65 -4.84 4.92
CA GLY A 132 -3.23 -3.76 4.02
C GLY A 132 -1.83 -3.98 3.44
N ALA A 133 -0.88 -4.48 4.25
CA ALA A 133 0.44 -4.86 3.77
C ALA A 133 0.35 -6.02 2.78
N GLY A 134 -0.39 -7.07 3.12
CA GLY A 134 -0.66 -8.20 2.23
C GLY A 134 -1.27 -7.76 0.91
N TRP A 135 -2.25 -6.85 0.93
CA TRP A 135 -2.85 -6.26 -0.26
C TRP A 135 -1.81 -5.55 -1.16
N ALA A 136 -0.94 -4.73 -0.58
CA ALA A 136 0.12 -4.04 -1.32
C ALA A 136 1.14 -5.01 -1.94
N PHE A 137 1.56 -6.04 -1.20
CA PHE A 137 2.48 -7.05 -1.71
C PHE A 137 1.85 -7.93 -2.79
N LEU A 138 0.58 -8.32 -2.63
CA LEU A 138 -0.18 -9.06 -3.65
C LEU A 138 -0.31 -8.23 -4.93
N ALA A 139 -0.67 -6.96 -4.79
CA ALA A 139 -0.71 -6.03 -5.91
C ALA A 139 0.66 -5.98 -6.61
N ALA A 140 1.77 -5.83 -5.90
CA ALA A 140 3.10 -5.82 -6.50
C ALA A 140 3.49 -7.16 -7.18
N LEU A 141 3.14 -8.30 -6.60
CA LEU A 141 3.42 -9.63 -7.17
C LEU A 141 2.72 -9.87 -8.51
N LEU A 142 1.47 -9.42 -8.63
CA LEU A 142 0.70 -9.49 -9.87
C LEU A 142 1.34 -8.66 -11.01
N LEU A 143 2.31 -7.79 -10.70
CA LEU A 143 2.97 -6.89 -11.65
C LEU A 143 4.35 -7.34 -12.06
N ASP A 144 5.06 -8.00 -11.15
CA ASP A 144 6.42 -8.49 -11.40
C ASP A 144 6.39 -9.65 -12.40
N ARG A 145 5.30 -10.45 -12.44
CA ARG A 145 5.15 -11.54 -13.42
C ARG A 145 4.97 -11.05 -14.86
N PRO A 146 3.99 -10.17 -15.20
CA PRO A 146 3.80 -9.76 -16.59
C PRO A 146 4.97 -8.91 -17.14
N ALA A 147 5.58 -8.08 -16.31
CA ALA A 147 6.67 -7.19 -16.74
C ALA A 147 7.96 -7.97 -17.03
N ARG A 148 8.30 -8.96 -16.19
CA ARG A 148 9.47 -9.81 -16.42
C ARG A 148 9.28 -10.76 -17.58
N GLU A 149 8.05 -11.25 -17.78
CA GLU A 149 7.72 -12.12 -18.92
C GLU A 149 7.76 -11.36 -20.25
N ALA A 150 7.24 -10.13 -20.29
CA ALA A 150 7.33 -9.28 -21.48
C ALA A 150 8.78 -8.90 -21.82
N ALA A 151 9.59 -8.57 -20.81
CA ALA A 151 11.01 -8.26 -21.00
C ALA A 151 11.81 -9.46 -21.52
N LYS A 152 11.51 -10.67 -21.04
CA LYS A 152 12.13 -11.90 -21.54
C LYS A 152 11.76 -12.18 -23.01
N ARG A 153 10.47 -12.08 -23.36
CA ARG A 153 10.01 -12.29 -24.74
C ARG A 153 10.64 -11.34 -25.75
N LEU A 154 10.85 -10.08 -25.36
CA LEU A 154 11.55 -9.10 -26.20
C LEU A 154 13.04 -9.44 -26.35
N ALA A 155 13.70 -9.87 -25.28
CA ALA A 155 15.10 -10.30 -25.36
C ALA A 155 15.28 -11.58 -26.19
N GLU A 156 14.33 -12.51 -26.13
CA GLU A 156 14.30 -13.72 -26.97
C GLU A 156 14.10 -13.36 -28.45
N ALA A 157 13.15 -12.45 -28.76
CA ALA A 157 12.91 -11.99 -30.13
C ALA A 157 14.12 -11.26 -30.75
N ASP A 158 14.81 -10.40 -30.00
CA ASP A 158 16.04 -9.74 -30.46
C ASP A 158 17.16 -10.77 -30.71
N SER A 159 17.26 -11.81 -29.87
CA SER A 159 18.27 -12.85 -30.04
C SER A 159 18.02 -13.75 -31.26
N GLU A 160 16.77 -14.04 -31.58
CA GLU A 160 16.40 -14.76 -32.81
C GLU A 160 16.70 -13.90 -34.05
N HIS A 161 16.44 -12.60 -34.01
CA HIS A 161 16.71 -11.71 -35.14
C HIS A 161 18.22 -11.56 -35.44
N ILE A 162 19.07 -11.54 -34.41
CA ILE A 162 20.53 -11.50 -34.55
C ILE A 162 21.10 -12.84 -35.05
N ALA A 163 20.44 -13.96 -34.77
CA ALA A 163 20.92 -15.29 -35.17
C ALA A 163 20.61 -15.65 -36.64
N VAL A 164 19.77 -14.86 -37.31
CA VAL A 164 19.31 -15.09 -38.69
C VAL A 164 20.03 -14.20 -39.73
N GLU A 165 20.78 -13.18 -39.27
CA GLU A 165 21.70 -12.37 -40.09
C GLU A 165 23.14 -12.93 -40.09
#